data_AF-I9A8P1-F1
#
_entry.id   AF-I9A8P1-F1
#
_cell.length_a   1.000
_cell.length_b   1.000
_cell.length_c   1.000
_cell.angle_alpha   90.00
_cell.angle_beta   90.00
_cell.angle_gamma   90.00
#
_symmetry.space_group_name_H-M   'P 1'
#
loop_
_entity.id
_entity.type
_entity.pdbx_description
1 polymer ?
#
loop_
_entity_poly.entity_id
_entity_poly.type
_entity_poly.pdbx_seq_one_letter_code
_entity_poly.pdbx_strand_id
1 'polypeptide(L)'
;MSSEPQGAFEGEPSATAIGVGTRGSGARRALAVDIGGTKIAAAVVDADGTILATARRPVPAVRPSEVRPSDPEAPQPEVRLSEGEPDGGAGGSAEEVFGAVRECVGAALASAEVAPDAIVGVGCGCAGPMEWPAGEVSPLNIPSWRAFPLRARLRELFPGRPVLVHNDGVALAAGEHWAGAGRGVRNLLAVTVSTGVGGGLVLGDRLFHGTSGNAGHIGHLVVDVDGPDCPCGGRGCVEALASGPRTVHRARVAGWTPAAGQPADGHTLAAAAAAGDEIARRELARAGAAVGAGLASSASLLDLQAAVVAGGFAQSGPIFWDALLAGFERHAGLAFVRRMRIGRSDDPARIALRGAAAFVLAPQRYGWPD
;
A
#
# COMPACT_ATOMS: atom_id res chain seq x y z
N MET A 1 -4.31 33.21 -19.62
CA MET A 1 -3.87 31.97 -20.28
C MET A 1 -4.43 30.83 -19.46
N SER A 2 -5.46 30.18 -20.00
CA SER A 2 -6.32 29.23 -19.29
C SER A 2 -5.60 27.89 -19.13
N SER A 3 -5.54 27.38 -17.89
CA SER A 3 -4.99 26.06 -17.55
C SER A 3 -6.04 24.97 -17.73
N GLU A 4 -5.84 24.07 -18.68
CA GLU A 4 -6.60 22.82 -18.79
C GLU A 4 -6.26 21.88 -17.61
N PRO A 5 -7.23 21.09 -17.12
CA PRO A 5 -6.96 20.10 -16.07
C PRO A 5 -6.16 18.93 -16.66
N GLN A 6 -5.03 18.58 -16.04
CA GLN A 6 -4.29 17.36 -16.36
C GLN A 6 -5.16 16.15 -15.97
N GLY A 7 -5.78 15.53 -16.98
CA GLY A 7 -6.68 14.40 -16.86
C GLY A 7 -5.98 13.08 -16.53
N ALA A 8 -6.81 12.08 -16.21
CA ALA A 8 -6.42 10.68 -16.02
C ALA A 8 -5.56 10.17 -17.20
N PHE A 9 -4.84 9.06 -17.00
CA PHE A 9 -4.05 8.39 -18.04
C PHE A 9 -4.95 7.93 -19.20
N GLU A 10 -5.25 8.83 -20.14
CA GLU A 10 -5.92 8.47 -21.39
C GLU A 10 -4.88 7.86 -22.34
N GLY A 11 -4.75 6.53 -22.26
CA GLY A 11 -4.09 5.73 -23.28
C GLY A 11 -5.14 5.14 -24.23
N GLU A 12 -4.94 5.33 -25.53
CA GLU A 12 -5.75 4.67 -26.56
C GLU A 12 -5.70 3.13 -26.38
N PRO A 13 -6.84 2.42 -26.51
CA PRO A 13 -6.85 0.97 -26.44
C PRO A 13 -6.27 0.39 -27.74
N SER A 14 -5.03 -0.09 -27.68
CA SER A 14 -4.50 -1.00 -28.71
C SER A 14 -5.21 -2.36 -28.57
N ALA A 15 -6.32 -2.52 -29.29
CA ALA A 15 -7.04 -3.77 -29.42
C ALA A 15 -6.26 -4.74 -30.32
N THR A 16 -5.40 -5.56 -29.73
CA THR A 16 -4.97 -6.80 -30.38
C THR A 16 -5.97 -7.89 -30.00
N ALA A 17 -6.84 -8.25 -30.95
CA ALA A 17 -7.82 -9.31 -30.78
C ALA A 17 -7.12 -10.65 -30.44
N ILE A 18 -7.35 -11.15 -29.23
CA ILE A 18 -6.99 -12.51 -28.83
C ILE A 18 -8.18 -13.39 -29.22
N GLY A 19 -7.93 -14.39 -30.07
CA GLY A 19 -8.95 -15.29 -30.59
C GLY A 19 -9.77 -15.96 -29.50
N VAL A 20 -11.08 -16.07 -29.74
CA VAL A 20 -12.03 -16.81 -28.92
C VAL A 20 -11.69 -18.31 -29.01
N GLY A 21 -10.86 -18.77 -28.09
CA GLY A 21 -10.59 -20.17 -27.84
C GLY A 21 -11.67 -20.79 -26.97
N THR A 22 -12.19 -21.92 -27.42
CA THR A 22 -13.21 -22.79 -26.83
C THR A 22 -13.11 -22.98 -25.30
N ARG A 23 -14.25 -22.88 -24.61
CA ARG A 23 -14.41 -23.28 -23.19
C ARG A 23 -14.03 -24.76 -23.03
N GLY A 24 -12.88 -25.04 -22.38
CA GLY A 24 -12.45 -26.40 -22.05
C GLY A 24 -10.95 -26.64 -21.91
N SER A 25 -10.26 -25.91 -21.02
CA SER A 25 -8.98 -26.32 -20.38
C SER A 25 -8.75 -25.45 -19.14
N GLY A 26 -8.41 -26.02 -17.98
CA GLY A 26 -8.47 -25.38 -16.65
C GLY A 26 -7.91 -23.96 -16.58
N ALA A 27 -8.78 -22.98 -16.32
CA ALA A 27 -8.41 -21.57 -16.21
C ALA A 27 -7.40 -21.36 -15.07
N ARG A 28 -6.28 -20.70 -15.38
CA ARG A 28 -5.19 -20.44 -14.42
C ARG A 28 -5.59 -19.31 -13.49
N ARG A 29 -6.04 -19.66 -12.28
CA ARG A 29 -6.53 -18.70 -11.27
C ARG A 29 -5.59 -18.63 -10.08
N ALA A 30 -5.46 -17.45 -9.46
CA ALA A 30 -4.73 -17.28 -8.21
C ALA A 30 -5.65 -16.75 -7.11
N LEU A 31 -5.34 -17.09 -5.87
CA LEU A 31 -5.92 -16.44 -4.71
C LEU A 31 -5.03 -15.24 -4.34
N ALA A 32 -5.63 -14.06 -4.27
CA ALA A 32 -5.01 -12.85 -3.79
C ALA A 32 -5.53 -12.49 -2.40
N VAL A 33 -4.63 -12.04 -1.53
CA VAL A 33 -4.96 -11.55 -0.19
C VAL A 33 -4.30 -10.18 0.01
N ASP A 34 -5.04 -9.24 0.60
CA ASP A 34 -4.56 -7.92 1.03
C ASP A 34 -4.88 -7.74 2.52
N ILE A 35 -3.86 -7.54 3.33
CA ILE A 35 -3.95 -7.45 4.79
C ILE A 35 -3.42 -6.07 5.23
N GLY A 36 -4.34 -5.14 5.47
CA GLY A 36 -4.06 -3.86 6.08
C GLY A 36 -4.43 -3.84 7.56
N GLY A 37 -4.20 -2.72 8.25
CA GLY A 37 -4.48 -2.61 9.70
C GLY A 37 -5.96 -2.54 10.09
N THR A 38 -6.83 -2.19 9.15
CA THR A 38 -8.28 -2.05 9.42
C THR A 38 -9.11 -3.09 8.71
N LYS A 39 -8.60 -3.64 7.59
CA LYS A 39 -9.34 -4.52 6.71
C LYS A 39 -8.45 -5.64 6.17
N ILE A 40 -9.06 -6.80 6.00
CA ILE A 40 -8.57 -7.93 5.23
C ILE A 40 -9.45 -8.03 3.99
N ALA A 41 -8.85 -8.23 2.83
CA ALA A 41 -9.54 -8.53 1.60
C ALA A 41 -8.94 -9.76 0.93
N ALA A 42 -9.78 -10.53 0.26
CA ALA A 42 -9.34 -11.66 -0.56
C ALA A 42 -10.08 -11.65 -1.90
N ALA A 43 -9.45 -12.16 -2.94
CA ALA A 43 -10.03 -12.28 -4.27
C ALA A 43 -9.55 -13.53 -5.00
N VAL A 44 -10.41 -14.09 -5.83
CA VAL A 44 -9.99 -15.05 -6.86
C VAL A 44 -9.80 -14.27 -8.16
N VAL A 45 -8.61 -14.39 -8.74
CA VAL A 45 -8.20 -13.61 -9.91
C VAL A 45 -7.83 -14.56 -11.05
N ASP A 46 -8.36 -14.30 -12.24
CA ASP A 46 -8.07 -15.06 -13.45
C ASP A 46 -6.76 -14.59 -14.12
N ALA A 47 -6.25 -15.36 -15.08
CA ALA A 47 -4.95 -15.17 -15.73
C ALA A 47 -4.76 -13.79 -16.39
N ASP A 48 -5.85 -13.13 -16.79
CA ASP A 48 -5.88 -11.81 -17.40
C ASP A 48 -5.97 -10.65 -16.38
N GLY A 49 -6.06 -10.96 -15.08
CA GLY A 49 -6.24 -9.98 -14.01
C GLY A 49 -7.70 -9.65 -13.68
N THR A 50 -8.66 -10.35 -14.30
CA THR A 50 -10.08 -10.23 -13.96
C THR A 50 -10.34 -10.80 -12.57
N ILE A 51 -10.97 -10.01 -11.71
CA ILE A 51 -11.39 -10.44 -10.37
C ILE A 51 -12.74 -11.14 -10.50
N LEU A 52 -12.80 -12.43 -10.17
CA LEU A 52 -14.01 -13.26 -10.27
C LEU A 52 -14.93 -13.06 -9.06
N ALA A 53 -14.35 -13.04 -7.86
CA ALA A 53 -15.07 -12.72 -6.63
C ALA A 53 -14.13 -12.05 -5.63
N THR A 54 -14.72 -11.30 -4.70
CA THR A 54 -14.00 -10.69 -3.58
C THR A 54 -14.73 -10.95 -2.27
N ALA A 55 -13.98 -11.10 -1.20
CA ALA A 55 -14.48 -11.02 0.17
C ALA A 55 -13.69 -9.96 0.94
N ARG A 56 -14.32 -9.38 1.96
CA ARG A 56 -13.69 -8.42 2.87
C ARG A 56 -14.15 -8.67 4.30
N ARG A 57 -13.25 -8.46 5.25
CA ARG A 57 -13.52 -8.51 6.69
C ARG A 57 -12.77 -7.39 7.42
N PRO A 58 -13.31 -6.85 8.52
CA PRO A 58 -12.53 -5.99 9.40
C PRO A 58 -11.41 -6.81 10.06
N VAL A 59 -10.29 -6.16 10.39
CA VAL A 59 -9.30 -6.73 11.30
C VAL A 59 -9.89 -6.71 12.72
N PRO A 60 -9.89 -7.83 13.47
CA PRO A 60 -10.33 -7.84 14.87
C PRO A 60 -9.59 -6.79 15.71
N ALA A 61 -10.33 -5.99 16.49
CA ALA A 61 -9.74 -4.94 17.31
C ALA A 61 -9.01 -5.49 18.54
N VAL A 62 -7.92 -4.83 18.94
CA VAL A 62 -7.28 -5.05 20.25
C VAL A 62 -8.09 -4.30 21.31
N ARG A 63 -8.39 -4.91 22.46
CA ARG A 63 -9.11 -4.21 23.53
C ARG A 63 -8.20 -3.16 24.18
N PRO A 64 -8.70 -1.96 24.54
CA PRO A 64 -7.88 -0.86 25.05
C PRO A 64 -7.09 -1.15 26.34
N SER A 65 -7.47 -2.17 27.12
CA SER A 65 -6.82 -2.53 28.40
C SER A 65 -5.44 -3.17 28.26
N GLU A 66 -4.99 -3.50 27.04
CA GLU A 66 -3.79 -4.30 26.80
C GLU A 66 -2.73 -3.57 25.96
N VAL A 67 -3.02 -2.35 25.51
CA VAL A 67 -2.03 -1.46 24.94
C VAL A 67 -1.24 -0.85 26.11
N ARG A 68 -0.10 -1.46 26.47
CA ARG A 68 0.90 -0.69 27.24
C ARG A 68 1.24 0.54 26.40
N PRO A 69 1.19 1.77 26.94
CA PRO A 69 1.68 2.93 26.23
C PRO A 69 3.08 2.60 25.74
N SER A 70 3.31 2.66 24.42
CA SER A 70 4.67 2.76 23.94
C SER A 70 5.14 4.13 24.41
N ASP A 71 6.11 4.13 25.31
CA ASP A 71 6.81 5.35 25.68
C ASP A 71 7.38 5.93 24.38
N PRO A 72 6.99 7.16 23.96
CA PRO A 72 7.47 7.73 22.70
C PRO A 72 8.99 7.95 22.69
N GLU A 73 9.66 7.83 23.84
CA GLU A 73 11.11 7.91 24.03
C GLU A 73 11.79 6.55 24.27
N ALA A 74 11.06 5.43 24.31
CA ALA A 74 11.70 4.13 24.50
C ALA A 74 12.52 3.74 23.26
N PRO A 75 13.83 3.46 23.39
CA PRO A 75 14.61 2.95 22.27
C PRO A 75 13.97 1.65 21.75
N GLN A 76 13.90 1.51 20.43
CA GLN A 76 13.49 0.28 19.75
C GLN A 76 14.21 -0.91 20.43
N PRO A 77 13.52 -1.96 20.89
CA PRO A 77 14.20 -3.06 21.54
C PRO A 77 15.17 -3.70 20.54
N GLU A 78 16.44 -3.84 20.94
CA GLU A 78 17.35 -4.75 20.26
C GLU A 78 16.67 -6.12 20.20
N VAL A 79 16.57 -6.69 19.00
CA VAL A 79 16.03 -8.03 18.78
C VAL A 79 16.93 -9.03 19.52
N ARG A 80 16.54 -9.37 20.75
CA ARG A 80 17.02 -10.57 21.44
C ARG A 80 15.93 -11.61 21.34
N LEU A 81 16.21 -12.64 20.55
CA LEU A 81 15.43 -13.88 20.53
C LEU A 81 15.58 -14.53 21.91
N SER A 82 14.53 -14.48 22.72
CA SER A 82 14.38 -15.37 23.87
C SER A 82 13.08 -16.15 23.70
N GLU A 83 13.21 -17.47 23.67
CA GLU A 83 12.09 -18.42 23.68
C GLU A 83 11.31 -18.26 24.99
N GLY A 84 10.00 -18.03 24.89
CA GLY A 84 9.08 -17.92 26.02
C GLY A 84 7.64 -18.11 25.57
N GLU A 85 6.92 -19.01 26.24
CA GLU A 85 5.56 -19.47 25.95
C GLU A 85 4.50 -18.34 25.93
N PRO A 86 3.39 -18.50 25.19
CA PRO A 86 2.35 -17.49 25.10
C PRO A 86 1.41 -17.60 26.31
N ASP A 87 1.54 -16.68 27.26
CA ASP A 87 0.51 -16.45 28.27
C ASP A 87 -0.57 -15.48 27.75
N GLY A 88 -1.81 -15.79 28.10
CA GLY A 88 -3.03 -15.27 27.51
C GLY A 88 -3.43 -13.86 27.96
N GLY A 89 -4.05 -13.13 27.03
CA GLY A 89 -4.69 -11.84 27.26
C GLY A 89 -5.62 -11.54 26.08
N ALA A 90 -6.84 -11.08 26.36
CA ALA A 90 -7.97 -11.08 25.45
C ALA A 90 -8.15 -9.71 24.76
N GLY A 91 -7.34 -9.48 23.72
CA GLY A 91 -7.63 -8.74 22.50
C GLY A 91 -7.56 -9.71 21.32
N GLY A 92 -7.86 -9.27 20.08
CA GLY A 92 -7.75 -10.14 18.90
C GLY A 92 -6.36 -10.79 18.80
N SER A 93 -6.21 -12.00 19.33
CA SER A 93 -4.98 -12.77 19.35
C SER A 93 -4.45 -12.95 17.93
N ALA A 94 -3.17 -13.27 17.79
CA ALA A 94 -2.58 -13.54 16.46
C ALA A 94 -3.42 -14.56 15.68
N GLU A 95 -3.98 -15.54 16.39
CA GLU A 95 -4.88 -16.57 15.85
C GLU A 95 -6.27 -16.04 15.48
N GLU A 96 -6.85 -15.10 16.22
CA GLU A 96 -8.13 -14.50 15.83
C GLU A 96 -8.00 -13.66 14.56
N VAL A 97 -6.92 -12.89 14.43
CA VAL A 97 -6.64 -12.14 13.20
C VAL A 97 -6.41 -13.10 12.02
N PHE A 98 -5.62 -14.15 12.22
CA PHE A 98 -5.40 -15.16 11.18
C PHE A 98 -6.69 -15.95 10.86
N GLY A 99 -7.55 -16.19 11.85
CA GLY A 99 -8.88 -16.75 11.68
C GLY A 99 -9.74 -15.90 10.73
N ALA A 100 -9.72 -14.57 10.90
CA ALA A 100 -10.39 -13.65 9.99
C ALA A 100 -9.80 -13.70 8.56
N VAL A 101 -8.48 -13.90 8.41
CA VAL A 101 -7.84 -14.13 7.10
C VAL A 101 -8.39 -15.41 6.45
N ARG A 102 -8.40 -16.53 7.19
CA ARG A 102 -8.91 -17.82 6.70
C ARG A 102 -10.36 -17.73 6.28
N GLU A 103 -11.21 -17.07 7.08
CA GLU A 103 -12.62 -16.87 6.75
C GLU A 103 -12.81 -15.98 5.52
N CYS A 104 -12.01 -14.92 5.37
CA CYS A 104 -12.06 -14.04 4.21
C CYS A 104 -11.66 -14.78 2.93
N VAL A 105 -10.59 -15.57 3.00
CA VAL A 105 -10.12 -16.42 1.90
C VAL A 105 -11.18 -17.46 1.51
N GLY A 106 -11.75 -18.17 2.49
CA GLY A 106 -12.81 -19.15 2.25
C GLY A 106 -14.04 -18.54 1.61
N ALA A 107 -14.45 -17.35 2.05
CA ALA A 107 -15.58 -16.62 1.46
C ALA A 107 -15.32 -16.20 0.01
N ALA A 108 -14.10 -15.77 -0.33
CA ALA A 108 -13.75 -15.41 -1.72
C ALA A 108 -13.76 -16.63 -2.65
N LEU A 109 -13.20 -17.76 -2.21
CA LEU A 109 -13.20 -19.02 -2.97
C LEU A 109 -14.62 -19.56 -3.18
N ALA A 110 -15.43 -19.58 -2.12
CA ALA A 110 -16.82 -20.01 -2.19
C ALA A 110 -17.66 -19.12 -3.12
N SER A 111 -17.51 -17.80 -3.03
CA SER A 111 -18.23 -16.85 -3.89
C SER A 111 -17.81 -16.94 -5.36
N ALA A 112 -16.57 -17.36 -5.64
CA ALA A 112 -16.10 -17.60 -7.01
C ALA A 112 -16.46 -19.00 -7.53
N GLU A 113 -17.02 -19.87 -6.69
CA GLU A 113 -17.24 -21.30 -6.98
C GLU A 113 -15.94 -22.01 -7.42
N VAL A 114 -14.81 -21.66 -6.76
CA VAL A 114 -13.49 -22.22 -7.06
C VAL A 114 -13.00 -23.06 -5.88
N ALA A 115 -12.72 -24.33 -6.15
CA ALA A 115 -12.12 -25.22 -5.17
C ALA A 115 -10.67 -24.78 -4.83
N PRO A 116 -10.21 -24.96 -3.57
CA PRO A 116 -8.84 -24.59 -3.16
C PRO A 116 -7.71 -25.25 -3.97
N ASP A 117 -7.95 -26.44 -4.53
CA ASP A 117 -7.01 -27.15 -5.39
C ASP A 117 -7.07 -26.71 -6.87
N ALA A 118 -8.02 -25.84 -7.24
CA ALA A 118 -8.11 -25.29 -8.58
C ALA A 118 -7.30 -23.99 -8.78
N ILE A 119 -6.74 -23.39 -7.71
CA ILE A 119 -5.88 -22.19 -7.80
C ILE A 119 -4.41 -22.55 -7.98
N VAL A 120 -3.68 -21.88 -8.86
CA VAL A 120 -2.26 -22.17 -9.10
C VAL A 120 -1.29 -21.65 -8.03
N GLY A 121 -1.78 -20.87 -7.07
CA GLY A 121 -0.99 -20.33 -5.95
C GLY A 121 -1.69 -19.20 -5.22
N VAL A 122 -1.05 -18.74 -4.15
CA VAL A 122 -1.52 -17.64 -3.30
C VAL A 122 -0.52 -16.49 -3.35
N GLY A 123 -1.01 -15.30 -3.65
CA GLY A 123 -0.27 -14.06 -3.49
C GLY A 123 -0.86 -13.23 -2.35
N CYS A 124 -0.01 -12.63 -1.53
CA CYS A 124 -0.43 -11.84 -0.37
C CYS A 124 0.34 -10.52 -0.29
N GLY A 125 -0.39 -9.42 -0.23
CA GLY A 125 0.10 -8.11 0.23
C GLY A 125 -0.22 -7.94 1.72
N CYS A 126 0.75 -7.57 2.54
CA CYS A 126 0.55 -7.30 3.97
C CYS A 126 1.23 -6.00 4.39
N ALA A 127 0.60 -5.25 5.29
CA ALA A 127 1.27 -4.13 5.95
C ALA A 127 2.57 -4.62 6.62
N GLY A 128 3.65 -3.85 6.44
CA GLY A 128 4.96 -4.11 7.03
C GLY A 128 5.14 -3.42 8.39
N PRO A 129 6.33 -3.53 9.01
CA PRO A 129 7.55 -4.19 8.50
C PRO A 129 7.43 -5.72 8.38
N MET A 130 8.29 -6.33 7.55
CA MET A 130 8.35 -7.78 7.37
C MET A 130 9.76 -8.27 7.04
N GLU A 131 10.03 -9.54 7.34
CA GLU A 131 11.20 -10.26 6.85
C GLU A 131 10.85 -10.96 5.52
N TRP A 132 11.54 -10.55 4.45
CA TRP A 132 11.38 -11.14 3.12
C TRP A 132 12.63 -11.96 2.77
N PRO A 133 12.48 -13.16 2.15
CA PRO A 133 11.25 -13.77 1.63
C PRO A 133 10.53 -14.70 2.62
N ALA A 134 10.98 -14.79 3.88
CA ALA A 134 10.39 -15.66 4.89
C ALA A 134 8.89 -15.41 5.10
N GLY A 135 8.47 -14.14 4.97
CA GLY A 135 7.09 -13.73 5.12
C GLY A 135 6.63 -13.68 6.57
N GLU A 136 7.57 -13.38 7.48
CA GLU A 136 7.28 -13.03 8.86
C GLU A 136 6.93 -11.55 8.94
N VAL A 137 5.79 -11.22 9.56
CA VAL A 137 5.24 -9.86 9.53
C VAL A 137 5.11 -9.29 10.93
N SER A 138 5.42 -8.00 11.06
CA SER A 138 5.32 -7.23 12.31
C SER A 138 4.59 -5.88 12.11
N PRO A 139 3.41 -5.86 11.46
CA PRO A 139 2.68 -4.63 11.20
C PRO A 139 2.41 -3.80 12.46
N LEU A 140 2.71 -2.50 12.40
CA LEU A 140 2.44 -1.57 13.50
C LEU A 140 0.93 -1.47 13.81
N ASN A 141 0.11 -1.61 12.77
CA ASN A 141 -1.35 -1.50 12.83
C ASN A 141 -2.09 -2.82 13.09
N ILE A 142 -1.37 -3.95 13.24
CA ILE A 142 -1.91 -5.21 13.76
C ILE A 142 -1.01 -5.66 14.92
N PRO A 143 -1.19 -5.09 16.12
CA PRO A 143 -0.24 -5.24 17.22
C PRO A 143 -0.01 -6.68 17.69
N SER A 144 -0.99 -7.56 17.52
CA SER A 144 -0.90 -8.98 17.88
C SER A 144 0.01 -9.79 16.95
N TRP A 145 0.44 -9.23 15.82
CA TRP A 145 1.41 -9.85 14.91
C TRP A 145 2.79 -9.24 15.13
N ARG A 146 3.69 -10.02 15.74
CA ARG A 146 5.11 -9.70 15.94
C ARG A 146 5.92 -10.93 15.54
N ALA A 147 6.68 -10.81 14.46
CA ALA A 147 7.29 -11.94 13.75
C ALA A 147 6.27 -13.05 13.43
N PHE A 148 5.04 -12.66 13.09
CA PHE A 148 3.98 -13.63 12.81
C PHE A 148 4.30 -14.35 11.49
N PRO A 149 4.34 -15.69 11.45
CA PRO A 149 4.82 -16.45 10.30
C PRO A 149 3.74 -16.58 9.20
N LEU A 150 3.23 -15.45 8.71
CA LEU A 150 2.08 -15.35 7.81
C LEU A 150 2.21 -16.28 6.59
N ARG A 151 3.38 -16.30 5.96
CA ARG A 151 3.62 -17.16 4.80
C ARG A 151 3.53 -18.64 5.15
N ALA A 152 4.12 -19.08 6.26
CA ALA A 152 4.06 -20.48 6.68
C ALA A 152 2.61 -20.89 6.97
N ARG A 153 1.86 -20.04 7.68
CA ARG A 153 0.44 -20.28 7.98
C ARG A 153 -0.43 -20.34 6.72
N LEU A 154 -0.16 -19.51 5.71
CA LEU A 154 -0.83 -19.60 4.41
C LEU A 154 -0.45 -20.88 3.64
N ARG A 155 0.80 -21.36 3.74
CA ARG A 155 1.22 -22.64 3.13
C ARG A 155 0.50 -23.84 3.73
N GLU A 156 0.24 -23.82 5.04
CA GLU A 156 -0.56 -24.85 5.71
C GLU A 156 -1.98 -24.94 5.14
N LEU A 157 -2.59 -23.80 4.76
CA LEU A 157 -3.92 -23.75 4.16
C LEU A 157 -3.95 -24.23 2.70
N PHE A 158 -2.82 -24.15 1.99
CA PHE A 158 -2.71 -24.45 0.56
C PHE A 158 -1.50 -25.35 0.25
N PRO A 159 -1.49 -26.59 0.77
CA PRO A 159 -0.35 -27.48 0.63
C PRO A 159 -0.03 -27.78 -0.85
N GLY A 160 1.26 -27.74 -1.19
CA GLY A 160 1.75 -27.99 -2.54
C GLY A 160 1.53 -26.85 -3.55
N ARG A 161 1.06 -25.68 -3.11
CA ARG A 161 0.91 -24.48 -3.94
C ARG A 161 1.95 -23.41 -3.56
N PRO A 162 2.49 -22.65 -4.53
CA PRO A 162 3.32 -21.49 -4.25
C PRO A 162 2.57 -20.46 -3.39
N VAL A 163 3.25 -19.91 -2.38
CA VAL A 163 2.72 -18.86 -1.52
C VAL A 163 3.72 -17.72 -1.45
N LEU A 164 3.39 -16.60 -2.10
CA LEU A 164 4.24 -15.43 -2.21
C LEU A 164 3.65 -14.30 -1.37
N VAL A 165 4.39 -13.88 -0.34
CA VAL A 165 3.99 -12.80 0.57
C VAL A 165 4.95 -11.64 0.42
N HIS A 166 4.42 -10.43 0.26
CA HIS A 166 5.19 -9.20 0.22
C HIS A 166 4.41 -8.04 0.88
N ASN A 167 5.07 -6.89 1.04
CA ASN A 167 4.43 -5.67 1.48
C ASN A 167 3.27 -5.23 0.54
N ASP A 168 2.20 -4.68 1.12
CA ASP A 168 1.03 -4.14 0.43
C ASP A 168 1.35 -3.02 -0.58
N GLY A 169 2.32 -2.15 -0.30
CA GLY A 169 2.84 -1.15 -1.24
C GLY A 169 3.53 -1.77 -2.47
N VAL A 170 4.14 -2.94 -2.29
CA VAL A 170 4.77 -3.69 -3.40
C VAL A 170 3.72 -4.44 -4.22
N ALA A 171 2.69 -4.99 -3.56
CA ALA A 171 1.52 -5.52 -4.26
C ALA A 171 0.81 -4.41 -5.06
N LEU A 172 0.65 -3.21 -4.50
CA LEU A 172 0.14 -2.05 -5.22
C LEU A 172 0.97 -1.77 -6.49
N ALA A 173 2.31 -1.73 -6.39
CA ALA A 173 3.18 -1.48 -7.54
C ALA A 173 3.04 -2.54 -8.64
N ALA A 174 3.03 -3.82 -8.27
CA ALA A 174 2.80 -4.90 -9.22
C ALA A 174 1.43 -4.78 -9.90
N GLY A 175 0.39 -4.46 -9.13
CA GLY A 175 -0.97 -4.28 -9.64
C GLY A 175 -1.08 -3.12 -10.62
N GLU A 176 -0.57 -1.95 -10.25
CA GLU A 176 -0.60 -0.75 -11.09
C GLU A 176 0.16 -0.95 -12.40
N HIS A 177 1.31 -1.61 -12.34
CA HIS A 177 2.10 -1.91 -13.52
C HIS A 177 1.47 -2.97 -14.43
N TRP A 178 0.83 -3.99 -13.83
CA TRP A 178 0.24 -5.09 -14.58
C TRP A 178 -1.10 -4.73 -15.21
N ALA A 179 -1.98 -4.08 -14.45
CA ALA A 179 -3.40 -3.94 -14.79
C ALA A 179 -3.97 -2.55 -14.49
N GLY A 180 -3.16 -1.60 -13.99
CA GLY A 180 -3.63 -0.27 -13.57
C GLY A 180 -3.05 0.88 -14.38
N ALA A 181 -2.91 2.02 -13.72
CA ALA A 181 -2.50 3.29 -14.32
C ALA A 181 -1.02 3.29 -14.76
N GLY A 182 -0.22 2.37 -14.22
CA GLY A 182 1.19 2.18 -14.54
C GLY A 182 1.47 1.28 -15.73
N ARG A 183 0.46 0.88 -16.51
CA ARG A 183 0.65 0.01 -17.68
C ARG A 183 1.49 0.68 -18.77
N GLY A 184 2.34 -0.12 -19.42
CA GLY A 184 3.11 0.32 -20.59
C GLY A 184 4.37 1.13 -20.29
N VAL A 185 4.70 1.35 -19.01
CA VAL A 185 6.03 1.84 -18.60
C VAL A 185 6.91 0.68 -18.16
N ARG A 186 8.23 0.87 -18.14
CA ARG A 186 9.21 -0.09 -17.60
C ARG A 186 9.68 0.28 -16.20
N ASN A 187 9.70 1.57 -15.88
CA ASN A 187 10.14 2.10 -14.60
C ASN A 187 8.98 2.86 -13.94
N LEU A 188 8.42 2.30 -12.86
CA LEU A 188 7.24 2.79 -12.15
C LEU A 188 7.51 2.81 -10.65
N LEU A 189 7.12 3.90 -9.99
CA LEU A 189 6.95 3.95 -8.54
C LEU A 189 5.46 4.02 -8.20
N ALA A 190 4.94 3.05 -7.45
CA ALA A 190 3.62 3.20 -6.85
C ALA A 190 3.76 3.64 -5.41
N VAL A 191 2.93 4.59 -4.98
CA VAL A 191 2.98 5.20 -3.65
C VAL A 191 1.60 5.09 -3.02
N THR A 192 1.53 4.66 -1.77
CA THR A 192 0.32 4.76 -0.95
C THR A 192 0.48 5.89 0.06
N VAL A 193 -0.46 6.83 0.09
CA VAL A 193 -0.54 7.92 1.07
C VAL A 193 -1.84 7.76 1.84
N SER A 194 -1.73 7.31 3.09
CA SER A 194 -2.88 6.95 3.93
C SER A 194 -2.54 7.18 5.41
N THR A 195 -2.73 6.18 6.28
CA THR A 195 -2.27 6.20 7.68
C THR A 195 -0.75 6.32 7.80
N GLY A 196 -0.03 5.76 6.84
CA GLY A 196 1.40 5.92 6.62
C GLY A 196 1.69 6.25 5.15
N VAL A 197 2.96 6.28 4.78
CA VAL A 197 3.40 6.44 3.39
C VAL A 197 4.28 5.26 3.00
N GLY A 198 3.80 4.45 2.07
CA GLY A 198 4.50 3.27 1.57
C GLY A 198 4.63 3.30 0.06
N GLY A 199 5.28 2.28 -0.51
CA GLY A 199 5.37 2.16 -1.95
C GLY A 199 6.04 0.88 -2.40
N GLY A 200 6.15 0.75 -3.71
CA GLY A 200 6.82 -0.35 -4.38
C GLY A 200 7.37 0.10 -5.72
N LEU A 201 8.44 -0.55 -6.14
CA LEU A 201 9.20 -0.14 -7.30
C LEU A 201 9.18 -1.24 -8.37
N VAL A 202 8.96 -0.83 -9.61
CA VAL A 202 9.19 -1.65 -10.79
C VAL A 202 10.29 -0.98 -11.61
N LEU A 203 11.34 -1.72 -11.94
CA LEU A 203 12.45 -1.26 -12.79
C LEU A 203 12.70 -2.26 -13.89
N GLY A 204 12.88 -1.78 -15.13
CA GLY A 204 13.15 -2.64 -16.27
C GLY A 204 12.06 -3.70 -16.49
N ASP A 205 10.79 -3.32 -16.27
CA ASP A 205 9.61 -4.18 -16.44
C ASP A 205 9.44 -5.28 -15.37
N ARG A 206 10.25 -5.24 -14.30
CA ARG A 206 10.25 -6.24 -13.22
C ARG A 206 10.12 -5.59 -11.86
N LEU A 207 9.40 -6.26 -10.96
CA LEU A 207 9.30 -5.87 -9.57
C LEU A 207 10.70 -5.82 -8.94
N PHE A 208 11.02 -4.70 -8.32
CA PHE A 208 12.32 -4.50 -7.68
C PHE A 208 12.15 -4.60 -6.16
N HIS A 209 12.62 -5.73 -5.61
CA HIS A 209 12.50 -6.04 -4.18
C HIS A 209 13.55 -5.35 -3.31
N GLY A 210 14.73 -5.06 -3.88
CA GLY A 210 15.93 -4.74 -3.12
C GLY A 210 16.50 -5.96 -2.39
N THR A 211 17.44 -5.73 -1.48
CA THR A 211 18.11 -6.82 -0.74
C THR A 211 17.21 -7.48 0.30
N SER A 212 16.40 -6.71 1.01
CA SER A 212 15.56 -7.17 2.12
C SER A 212 14.05 -7.14 1.81
N GLY A 213 13.65 -6.95 0.56
CA GLY A 213 12.24 -6.79 0.19
C GLY A 213 11.63 -5.42 0.55
N ASN A 214 12.44 -4.42 0.91
CA ASN A 214 11.95 -3.10 1.34
C ASN A 214 12.23 -1.98 0.32
N ALA A 215 12.61 -2.30 -0.92
CA ALA A 215 12.81 -1.26 -1.93
C ALA A 215 11.48 -0.58 -2.33
N GLY A 216 11.57 0.72 -2.64
CA GLY A 216 10.40 1.54 -3.00
C GLY A 216 9.66 2.16 -1.81
N HIS A 217 10.18 2.01 -0.58
CA HIS A 217 9.59 2.56 0.64
C HIS A 217 9.82 4.09 0.76
N ILE A 218 9.17 4.85 -0.13
CA ILE A 218 9.35 6.30 -0.29
C ILE A 218 9.02 7.11 0.97
N GLY A 219 8.18 6.58 1.86
CA GLY A 219 7.76 7.26 3.09
C GLY A 219 8.91 7.69 3.99
N HIS A 220 10.06 7.02 3.93
CA HIS A 220 11.23 7.35 4.74
C HIS A 220 12.31 8.13 4.00
N LEU A 221 12.07 8.58 2.76
CA LEU A 221 12.93 9.58 2.15
C LEU A 221 12.89 10.87 2.97
N VAL A 222 14.07 11.39 3.30
CA VAL A 222 14.21 12.66 4.00
C VAL A 222 14.02 13.79 2.99
N VAL A 223 12.95 14.56 3.15
CA VAL A 223 12.64 15.74 2.30
C VAL A 223 12.78 17.06 3.07
N ASP A 224 13.01 16.97 4.38
CA ASP A 224 13.29 18.12 5.25
C ASP A 224 14.28 17.69 6.34
N VAL A 225 15.57 17.99 6.17
CA VAL A 225 16.62 17.52 7.09
C VAL A 225 16.46 18.03 8.52
N ASP A 226 15.77 19.16 8.69
CA ASP A 226 15.43 19.79 9.97
C ASP A 226 13.95 19.57 10.33
N GLY A 227 13.30 18.64 9.63
CA GLY A 227 11.89 18.34 9.75
C GLY A 227 11.52 17.56 11.01
N PRO A 228 10.23 17.20 11.15
CA PRO A 228 9.72 16.56 12.35
C PRO A 228 10.26 15.15 12.53
N ASP A 229 10.23 14.66 13.76
CA ASP A 229 10.55 13.27 14.08
C ASP A 229 9.58 12.30 13.38
N CYS A 230 10.15 11.20 12.91
CA CYS A 230 9.46 10.08 12.30
C CYS A 230 9.43 8.89 13.25
N PRO A 231 8.33 8.12 13.33
CA PRO A 231 8.27 6.90 14.13
C PRO A 231 9.33 5.84 13.79
N CYS A 232 9.96 5.93 12.62
CA CYS A 232 11.09 5.06 12.26
C CYS A 232 12.40 5.38 13.02
N GLY A 233 12.44 6.45 13.82
CA GLY A 233 13.63 6.93 14.53
C GLY A 233 14.44 7.99 13.78
N GLY A 234 14.11 8.24 12.51
CA GLY A 234 14.68 9.33 11.71
C GLY A 234 13.93 10.66 11.86
N ARG A 235 14.31 11.65 11.05
CA ARG A 235 13.64 12.96 10.96
C ARG A 235 13.41 13.36 9.51
N GLY A 236 12.38 14.17 9.27
CA GLY A 236 12.18 14.77 7.95
C GLY A 236 11.61 13.86 6.88
N CYS A 237 11.17 12.66 7.26
CA CYS A 237 10.63 11.68 6.34
C CYS A 237 9.34 12.20 5.68
N VAL A 238 9.10 11.81 4.42
CA VAL A 238 7.83 12.08 3.71
C VAL A 238 6.63 11.67 4.56
N GLU A 239 6.67 10.50 5.20
CA GLU A 239 5.59 10.00 6.06
C GLU A 239 5.31 10.92 7.25
N ALA A 240 6.36 11.43 7.90
CA ALA A 240 6.24 12.31 9.06
C ALA A 240 5.56 13.64 8.67
N LEU A 241 5.69 14.04 7.41
CA LEU A 241 5.12 15.28 6.87
C LEU A 241 3.75 15.10 6.21
N ALA A 242 3.49 13.93 5.61
CA ALA A 242 2.39 13.74 4.66
C ALA A 242 1.42 12.59 4.96
N SER A 243 1.67 11.76 5.98
CA SER A 243 0.64 10.80 6.40
C SER A 243 -0.58 11.52 6.99
N GLY A 244 -1.76 10.93 6.83
CA GLY A 244 -3.02 11.50 7.29
C GLY A 244 -3.02 11.85 8.79
N PRO A 245 -2.70 10.89 9.69
CA PRO A 245 -2.65 11.14 11.12
C PRO A 245 -1.68 12.26 11.52
N ARG A 246 -0.50 12.34 10.89
CA ARG A 246 0.49 13.39 11.20
C ARG A 246 0.04 14.76 10.68
N THR A 247 -0.59 14.80 9.51
CA THR A 247 -1.13 16.04 8.95
C THR A 247 -2.26 16.59 9.80
N VAL A 248 -3.19 15.73 10.22
CA VAL A 248 -4.29 16.08 11.14
C VAL A 248 -3.75 16.53 12.49
N HIS A 249 -2.80 15.79 13.07
CA HIS A 249 -2.19 16.16 14.35
C HIS A 249 -1.58 17.56 14.29
N ARG A 250 -0.81 17.86 13.24
CA ARG A 250 -0.22 19.20 13.06
C ARG A 250 -1.28 20.29 12.88
N ALA A 251 -2.35 20.04 12.13
CA ALA A 251 -3.45 20.98 12.01
C ALA A 251 -4.05 21.32 13.38
N ARG A 252 -4.26 20.31 14.24
CA ARG A 252 -4.76 20.51 15.60
C ARG A 252 -3.81 21.33 16.47
N VAL A 253 -2.51 21.02 16.43
CA VAL A 253 -1.49 21.80 17.14
C VAL A 253 -1.49 23.27 16.67
N ALA A 254 -1.75 23.50 15.38
CA ALA A 254 -1.84 24.83 14.80
C ALA A 254 -3.19 25.54 15.03
N GLY A 255 -4.12 24.94 15.79
CA GLY A 255 -5.39 25.54 16.18
C GLY A 255 -6.62 25.09 15.40
N TRP A 256 -6.49 24.19 14.42
CA TRP A 256 -7.66 23.64 13.74
C TRP A 256 -8.45 22.73 14.67
N THR A 257 -9.76 22.92 14.71
CA THR A 257 -10.69 22.09 15.49
C THR A 257 -11.79 21.61 14.57
N PRO A 258 -12.11 20.30 14.54
CA PRO A 258 -13.25 19.81 13.77
C PRO A 258 -14.55 20.40 14.31
N ALA A 259 -15.58 20.50 13.46
CA ALA A 259 -16.89 20.95 13.91
C ALA A 259 -17.45 20.00 15.00
N ALA A 260 -18.35 20.53 15.83
CA ALA A 260 -18.92 19.76 16.94
C ALA A 260 -19.52 18.43 16.45
N GLY A 261 -19.09 17.32 17.06
CA GLY A 261 -19.54 15.97 16.72
C GLY A 261 -18.80 15.29 15.56
N GLN A 262 -17.85 15.96 14.90
CA GLN A 262 -17.04 15.35 13.83
C GLN A 262 -15.71 14.78 14.37
N PRO A 263 -15.23 13.65 13.81
CA PRO A 263 -13.92 13.12 14.15
C PRO A 263 -12.79 14.03 13.64
N ALA A 264 -11.69 14.09 14.37
CA ALA A 264 -10.48 14.73 13.88
C ALA A 264 -9.70 13.75 12.99
N ASP A 265 -10.06 13.69 11.71
CA ASP A 265 -9.44 12.81 10.72
C ASP A 265 -9.16 13.54 9.38
N GLY A 266 -8.51 12.84 8.45
CA GLY A 266 -8.10 13.41 7.17
C GLY A 266 -9.28 13.79 6.28
N HIS A 267 -10.42 13.12 6.42
CA HIS A 267 -11.64 13.44 5.67
C HIS A 267 -12.23 14.77 6.15
N THR A 268 -12.35 14.94 7.46
CA THR A 268 -12.86 16.16 8.08
C THR A 268 -11.92 17.34 7.84
N LEU A 269 -10.59 17.10 7.86
CA LEU A 269 -9.59 18.10 7.50
C LEU A 269 -9.74 18.54 6.03
N ALA A 270 -9.91 17.59 5.10
CA ALA A 270 -10.12 17.88 3.69
C ALA A 270 -11.40 18.71 3.45
N ALA A 271 -12.50 18.34 4.14
CA ALA A 271 -13.75 19.09 4.08
C ALA A 271 -13.59 20.54 4.61
N ALA A 272 -12.89 20.71 5.73
CA ALA A 272 -12.62 22.04 6.28
C ALA A 272 -11.77 22.89 5.32
N ALA A 273 -10.75 22.30 4.69
CA ALA A 273 -9.90 22.99 3.72
C ALA A 273 -10.69 23.42 2.47
N ALA A 274 -11.61 22.57 2.00
CA ALA A 274 -12.53 22.88 0.91
C ALA A 274 -13.53 24.00 1.28
N ALA A 275 -13.90 24.10 2.55
CA ALA A 275 -14.75 25.17 3.08
C ALA A 275 -14.00 26.48 3.38
N GLY A 276 -12.69 26.54 3.11
CA GLY A 276 -11.89 27.77 3.28
C GLY A 276 -11.15 27.89 4.60
N ASP A 277 -11.05 26.84 5.42
CA ASP A 277 -10.22 26.88 6.63
C ASP A 277 -8.73 26.96 6.28
N GLU A 278 -8.10 28.08 6.60
CA GLU A 278 -6.71 28.37 6.23
C GLU A 278 -5.69 27.43 6.87
N ILE A 279 -5.96 26.92 8.09
CA ILE A 279 -5.07 25.95 8.73
C ILE A 279 -5.15 24.63 7.97
N ALA A 280 -6.36 24.12 7.73
CA ALA A 280 -6.55 22.88 7.00
C ALA A 280 -5.96 22.95 5.58
N ARG A 281 -6.16 24.07 4.87
CA ARG A 281 -5.56 24.32 3.55
C ARG A 281 -4.04 24.25 3.60
N ARG A 282 -3.42 24.98 4.53
CA ARG A 282 -1.95 25.02 4.68
C ARG A 282 -1.38 23.64 4.98
N GLU A 283 -1.99 22.89 5.90
CA GLU A 283 -1.44 21.61 6.33
C GLU A 283 -1.60 20.52 5.25
N LEU A 284 -2.71 20.51 4.49
CA LEU A 284 -2.86 19.65 3.32
C LEU A 284 -1.89 20.02 2.19
N ALA A 285 -1.70 21.31 1.93
CA ALA A 285 -0.74 21.76 0.92
C ALA A 285 0.69 21.34 1.30
N ARG A 286 1.06 21.46 2.58
CA ARG A 286 2.36 20.96 3.06
C ARG A 286 2.52 19.45 2.84
N ALA A 287 1.50 18.67 3.18
CA ALA A 287 1.52 17.22 2.98
C ALA A 287 1.70 16.87 1.50
N GLY A 288 0.94 17.50 0.60
CA GLY A 288 1.08 17.33 -0.85
C GLY A 288 2.48 17.66 -1.33
N ALA A 289 2.99 18.85 -0.98
CA ALA A 289 4.32 19.30 -1.38
C ALA A 289 5.45 18.35 -0.94
N ALA A 290 5.35 17.77 0.26
CA ALA A 290 6.32 16.79 0.75
C ALA A 290 6.31 15.49 -0.09
N VAL A 291 5.14 14.99 -0.50
CA VAL A 291 5.04 13.86 -1.43
C VAL A 291 5.64 14.23 -2.79
N GLY A 292 5.33 15.42 -3.30
CA GLY A 292 5.90 15.95 -4.56
C GLY A 292 7.43 15.99 -4.55
N ALA A 293 8.02 16.51 -3.48
CA ALA A 293 9.47 16.53 -3.28
C ALA A 293 10.09 15.12 -3.23
N GLY A 294 9.43 14.18 -2.54
CA GLY A 294 9.83 12.77 -2.49
C GLY A 294 9.82 12.10 -3.86
N LEU A 295 8.77 12.37 -4.66
CA LEU A 295 8.64 11.89 -6.04
C LEU A 295 9.74 12.46 -6.94
N ALA A 296 10.03 13.76 -6.86
CA ALA A 296 11.09 14.39 -7.65
C ALA A 296 12.48 13.83 -7.32
N SER A 297 12.76 13.62 -6.03
CA SER A 297 14.01 13.00 -5.57
C SER A 297 14.13 11.55 -6.08
N SER A 298 13.05 10.78 -5.99
CA SER A 298 13.00 9.39 -6.48
C SER A 298 13.20 9.30 -7.98
N ALA A 299 12.53 10.16 -8.75
CA ALA A 299 12.68 10.25 -10.20
C ALA A 299 14.11 10.63 -10.62
N SER A 300 14.74 11.54 -9.88
CA SER A 300 16.14 11.94 -10.11
C SER A 300 17.13 10.80 -9.89
N LEU A 301 16.87 9.95 -8.89
CA LEU A 301 17.73 8.82 -8.54
C LEU A 301 17.54 7.62 -9.46
N LEU A 302 16.30 7.32 -9.84
CA LEU A 302 15.91 6.04 -10.44
C LEU A 302 15.51 6.14 -11.92
N ASP A 303 15.45 7.34 -12.50
CA ASP A 303 14.99 7.58 -13.88
C ASP A 303 13.63 6.92 -14.18
N LEU A 304 12.60 7.44 -13.51
CA LEU A 304 11.25 6.90 -13.52
C LEU A 304 10.43 7.47 -14.68
N GLN A 305 9.62 6.62 -15.31
CA GLN A 305 8.69 7.04 -16.37
C GLN A 305 7.33 7.47 -15.82
N ALA A 306 6.92 6.88 -14.69
CA ALA A 306 5.68 7.23 -14.03
C ALA A 306 5.74 7.03 -12.51
N ALA A 307 4.90 7.79 -11.81
CA ALA A 307 4.49 7.51 -10.45
C ALA A 307 2.97 7.43 -10.35
N VAL A 308 2.45 6.41 -9.65
CA VAL A 308 1.03 6.28 -9.37
C VAL A 308 0.80 6.43 -7.88
N VAL A 309 -0.03 7.40 -7.49
CA VAL A 309 -0.34 7.69 -6.08
C VAL A 309 -1.73 7.16 -5.75
N ALA A 310 -1.78 6.38 -4.68
CA ALA A 310 -2.95 5.72 -4.13
C ALA A 310 -3.10 6.04 -2.64
N GLY A 311 -4.07 5.41 -1.99
CA GLY A 311 -4.29 5.52 -0.54
C GLY A 311 -5.42 6.48 -0.17
N GLY A 312 -5.95 6.33 1.04
CA GLY A 312 -7.14 7.08 1.47
C GLY A 312 -6.86 8.57 1.66
N PHE A 313 -5.68 8.94 2.14
CA PHE A 313 -5.32 10.34 2.37
C PHE A 313 -4.96 11.06 1.06
N ALA A 314 -4.52 10.34 0.03
CA ALA A 314 -4.38 10.89 -1.32
C ALA A 314 -5.74 11.38 -1.90
N GLN A 315 -6.88 11.03 -1.30
CA GLN A 315 -8.21 11.49 -1.73
C GLN A 315 -8.63 12.83 -1.11
N SER A 316 -7.75 13.54 -0.40
CA SER A 316 -8.01 14.83 0.26
C SER A 316 -8.24 16.03 -0.69
N GLY A 317 -8.55 15.77 -1.96
CA GLY A 317 -9.01 16.78 -2.92
C GLY A 317 -7.90 17.62 -3.58
N PRO A 318 -8.30 18.67 -4.33
CA PRO A 318 -7.40 19.45 -5.16
C PRO A 318 -6.25 20.11 -4.39
N ILE A 319 -6.48 20.61 -3.18
CA ILE A 319 -5.45 21.31 -2.39
C ILE A 319 -4.22 20.43 -2.15
N PHE A 320 -4.42 19.15 -1.85
CA PHE A 320 -3.33 18.19 -1.69
C PHE A 320 -2.64 17.92 -3.03
N TRP A 321 -3.42 17.68 -4.09
CA TRP A 321 -2.89 17.30 -5.41
C TRP A 321 -2.16 18.43 -6.13
N ASP A 322 -2.72 19.64 -6.12
CA ASP A 322 -2.10 20.82 -6.71
C ASP A 322 -0.76 21.09 -6.02
N ALA A 323 -0.70 20.95 -4.69
CA ALA A 323 0.54 21.10 -3.94
C ALA A 323 1.54 19.97 -4.19
N LEU A 324 1.07 18.74 -4.40
CA LEU A 324 1.92 17.60 -4.80
C LEU A 324 2.57 17.85 -6.15
N LEU A 325 1.78 18.23 -7.15
CA LEU A 325 2.29 18.52 -8.49
C LEU A 325 3.24 19.73 -8.47
N ALA A 326 2.86 20.82 -7.80
CA ALA A 326 3.72 22.00 -7.66
C ALA A 326 5.02 21.69 -6.88
N GLY A 327 4.95 20.84 -5.86
CA GLY A 327 6.11 20.35 -5.10
C GLY A 327 7.04 19.53 -5.98
N PHE A 328 6.49 18.62 -6.79
CA PHE A 328 7.26 17.88 -7.78
C PHE A 328 7.95 18.81 -8.79
N GLU A 329 7.20 19.71 -9.42
CA GLU A 329 7.72 20.65 -10.43
C GLU A 329 8.85 21.53 -9.89
N ARG A 330 8.70 22.02 -8.65
CA ARG A 330 9.73 22.83 -7.96
C ARG A 330 11.07 22.11 -7.86
N HIS A 331 11.05 20.80 -7.63
CA HIS A 331 12.25 19.98 -7.42
C HIS A 331 12.68 19.21 -8.68
N ALA A 332 11.85 19.14 -9.72
CA ALA A 332 12.14 18.55 -11.02
C ALA A 332 13.00 19.49 -11.89
N GLY A 333 14.24 19.78 -11.46
CA GLY A 333 15.15 20.67 -12.20
C GLY A 333 15.67 20.07 -13.53
N LEU A 334 15.78 18.75 -13.59
CA LEU A 334 16.36 18.02 -14.72
C LEU A 334 15.30 17.63 -15.75
N ALA A 335 15.64 17.73 -17.04
CA ALA A 335 14.70 17.51 -18.14
C ALA A 335 14.10 16.09 -18.18
N PHE A 336 14.86 15.07 -17.76
CA PHE A 336 14.33 13.70 -17.70
C PHE A 336 13.36 13.51 -16.53
N VAL A 337 13.62 14.16 -15.38
CA VAL A 337 12.72 14.14 -14.22
C VAL A 337 11.37 14.76 -14.57
N ARG A 338 11.37 15.92 -15.26
CA ARG A 338 10.13 16.59 -15.70
C ARG A 338 9.24 15.75 -16.62
N ARG A 339 9.78 14.70 -17.25
CA ARG A 339 9.01 13.81 -18.13
C ARG A 339 8.27 12.71 -17.37
N MET A 340 8.58 12.50 -16.09
CA MET A 340 7.87 11.51 -15.28
C MET A 340 6.40 11.92 -15.16
N ARG A 341 5.51 11.02 -15.54
CA ARG A 341 4.05 11.22 -15.40
C ARG A 341 3.63 10.89 -13.99
N ILE A 342 2.80 11.72 -13.38
CA ILE A 342 2.21 11.46 -12.06
C ILE A 342 0.71 11.31 -12.24
N GLY A 343 0.14 10.23 -11.72
CA GLY A 343 -1.31 10.08 -11.75
C GLY A 343 -1.88 9.35 -10.55
N ARG A 344 -3.21 9.27 -10.53
CA ARG A 344 -4.00 8.63 -9.48
C ARG A 344 -4.16 7.15 -9.80
N SER A 345 -4.23 6.35 -8.74
CA SER A 345 -4.74 4.98 -8.85
C SER A 345 -6.26 5.00 -9.02
N ASP A 346 -6.77 4.22 -9.98
CA ASP A 346 -8.20 4.17 -10.32
C ASP A 346 -9.02 3.38 -9.29
N ASP A 347 -8.49 2.26 -8.79
CA ASP A 347 -9.10 1.46 -7.72
C ASP A 347 -8.02 0.85 -6.81
N PRO A 348 -7.50 1.64 -5.85
CA PRO A 348 -6.44 1.20 -4.94
C PRO A 348 -6.73 -0.12 -4.22
N ALA A 349 -8.00 -0.39 -3.91
CA ALA A 349 -8.38 -1.55 -3.11
C ALA A 349 -8.44 -2.83 -3.95
N ARG A 350 -8.84 -2.75 -5.22
CA ARG A 350 -8.79 -3.90 -6.13
C ARG A 350 -7.42 -4.09 -6.76
N ILE A 351 -6.68 -3.01 -6.99
CA ILE A 351 -5.39 -3.09 -7.68
C ILE A 351 -4.33 -3.79 -6.82
N ALA A 352 -4.34 -3.61 -5.50
CA ALA A 352 -3.47 -4.35 -4.59
C ALA A 352 -3.74 -5.87 -4.66
N LEU A 353 -5.02 -6.28 -4.73
CA LEU A 353 -5.39 -7.68 -4.92
C LEU A 353 -4.93 -8.23 -6.28
N ARG A 354 -5.07 -7.44 -7.36
CA ARG A 354 -4.52 -7.82 -8.67
C ARG A 354 -3.01 -7.97 -8.63
N GLY A 355 -2.31 -7.07 -7.95
CA GLY A 355 -0.87 -7.15 -7.80
C GLY A 355 -0.39 -8.34 -6.97
N ALA A 356 -1.09 -8.66 -5.88
CA ALA A 356 -0.84 -9.88 -5.13
C ALA A 356 -1.03 -11.12 -6.03
N ALA A 357 -2.11 -11.19 -6.81
CA ALA A 357 -2.28 -12.26 -7.80
C ALA A 357 -1.16 -12.28 -8.86
N ALA A 358 -0.65 -11.13 -9.28
CA ALA A 358 0.40 -11.00 -10.29
C ALA A 358 1.71 -11.69 -9.88
N PHE A 359 2.02 -11.76 -8.57
CA PHE A 359 3.16 -12.52 -8.06
C PHE A 359 3.14 -13.98 -8.56
N VAL A 360 1.94 -14.57 -8.62
CA VAL A 360 1.71 -15.97 -9.00
C VAL A 360 1.37 -16.12 -10.49
N LEU A 361 0.57 -15.21 -11.04
CA LEU A 361 0.05 -15.32 -12.42
C LEU A 361 1.07 -14.84 -13.47
N ALA A 362 1.92 -13.87 -13.12
CA ALA A 362 2.96 -13.31 -13.99
C ALA A 362 4.35 -13.36 -13.32
N PRO A 363 4.84 -14.57 -12.93
CA PRO A 363 6.01 -14.72 -12.08
C PRO A 363 7.32 -14.25 -12.72
N GLN A 364 7.38 -14.16 -14.05
CA GLN A 364 8.57 -13.65 -14.77
C GLN A 364 8.86 -12.17 -14.48
N ARG A 365 7.79 -11.39 -14.22
CA ARG A 365 7.85 -9.95 -13.93
C ARG A 365 7.73 -9.64 -12.44
N TYR A 366 6.90 -10.39 -11.71
CA TYR A 366 6.55 -10.05 -10.33
C TYR A 366 6.78 -11.15 -9.31
N GLY A 367 7.21 -12.33 -9.73
CA GLY A 367 7.44 -13.48 -8.85
C GLY A 367 8.91 -13.60 -8.45
N TRP A 368 9.13 -14.44 -7.45
CA TRP A 368 10.44 -14.87 -6.98
C TRP A 368 10.37 -16.36 -6.59
N PRO A 369 11.51 -17.05 -6.43
CA PRO A 369 11.50 -18.44 -5.98
C PRO A 369 10.73 -18.63 -4.67
N ASP A 370 9.96 -19.71 -4.59
CA ASP A 370 9.19 -20.15 -3.42
C ASP A 370 10.04 -20.98 -2.44
#